data_AF-A0A3P6RYJ1-F1
#
_entry.id   AF-A0A3P6RYJ1-F1
#
_cell.length_a   1.000
_cell.length_b   1.000
_cell.length_c   1.000
_cell.angle_alpha   90.00
_cell.angle_beta   90.00
_cell.angle_gamma   90.00
#
_symmetry.space_group_name_H-M   'P 1'
#
loop_
_entity.id
_entity.type
_entity.pdbx_description
1 polymer ?
#
loop_
_entity_poly.entity_id
_entity_poly.type
_entity_poly.pdbx_seq_one_letter_code
_entity_poly.pdbx_strand_id
1 'polypeptide(L)'
;MLTYDILRLWRNELESGVDLGAAGQSLIIMTTLPTRTIYQPNSSIYTNKINLATAAAAGLAMRLTQLNVKAGGGKLDPTKGLFEPMNNQDVYVPITPKITFRFENYGTNEIRGLYNMFIFSLNLEVSRGRRNVSQMTFDEIFLLTDVILWPLIAVQRVTDKVWPGDSNGPCRNPCLIYDCEMAGSVQEITLIILGGIIIIGVSNLARIVYVR
;
A
#
# COMPACT_ATOMS: atom_id res chain seq x y z
N MET A 1 -10.38 -2.35 2.21
CA MET A 1 -11.11 -1.24 2.86
C MET A 1 -10.24 0.01 2.79
N LEU A 2 -10.83 1.19 2.52
CA LEU A 2 -10.06 2.39 2.18
C LEU A 2 -9.46 3.09 3.39
N THR A 3 -8.17 3.47 3.32
CA THR A 3 -7.38 3.96 4.46
C THR A 3 -8.06 5.09 5.25
N TYR A 4 -8.49 6.15 4.58
CA TYR A 4 -9.06 7.31 5.28
C TYR A 4 -10.37 6.98 6.01
N ASP A 5 -11.23 6.14 5.41
CA ASP A 5 -12.50 5.72 6.02
C ASP A 5 -12.26 4.87 7.27
N ILE A 6 -11.30 3.94 7.18
CA ILE A 6 -10.98 2.99 8.25
C ILE A 6 -10.30 3.65 9.42
N LEU A 7 -9.31 4.53 9.17
CA LEU A 7 -8.64 5.23 10.25
C LEU A 7 -9.61 6.16 11.00
N ARG A 8 -10.57 6.76 10.29
CA ARG A 8 -11.64 7.54 10.95
C ARG A 8 -12.54 6.67 11.81
N LEU A 9 -12.93 5.49 11.32
CA LEU A 9 -13.72 4.53 12.10
C LEU A 9 -12.98 4.11 13.37
N TRP A 10 -11.71 3.70 13.24
CA TRP A 10 -10.91 3.32 14.41
C TRP A 10 -10.71 4.46 15.39
N ARG A 11 -10.53 5.70 14.92
CA ARG A 11 -10.43 6.86 15.81
C ARG A 11 -11.67 6.97 16.69
N ASN A 12 -12.86 6.86 16.09
CA ASN A 12 -14.11 6.95 16.85
C ASN A 12 -14.22 5.83 17.90
N GLU A 13 -13.81 4.60 17.60
CA GLU A 13 -13.81 3.51 18.57
C GLU A 13 -12.83 3.76 19.72
N LEU A 14 -11.66 4.30 19.40
CA LEU A 14 -10.59 4.61 20.37
C LEU A 14 -10.90 5.83 21.25
N GLU A 15 -11.82 6.71 20.84
CA GLU A 15 -12.27 7.87 21.65
C GLU A 15 -12.97 7.46 22.95
N SER A 16 -13.41 6.20 23.07
CA SER A 16 -13.89 5.62 24.34
C SER A 16 -12.84 5.63 25.45
N GLY A 17 -11.55 5.77 25.12
CA GLY A 17 -10.45 5.91 26.09
C GLY A 17 -10.11 4.63 26.86
N VAL A 18 -10.55 3.47 26.37
CA VAL A 18 -10.25 2.16 27.00
C VAL A 18 -8.75 1.87 26.92
N ASP A 19 -8.15 1.49 28.05
CA ASP A 19 -6.79 0.94 28.06
C ASP A 19 -6.80 -0.44 27.39
N LEU A 20 -6.20 -0.52 26.21
CA LEU A 20 -6.12 -1.74 25.41
C LEU A 20 -4.86 -2.56 25.75
N GLY A 21 -3.92 -1.99 26.51
CA GLY A 21 -2.66 -2.61 26.90
C GLY A 21 -1.95 -3.36 25.77
N ALA A 22 -1.62 -4.63 26.04
CA ALA A 22 -0.93 -5.50 25.09
C ALA A 22 -1.77 -5.82 23.83
N ALA A 23 -3.09 -5.80 23.92
CA ALA A 23 -3.97 -6.02 22.77
C ALA A 23 -3.90 -4.83 21.80
N GLY A 24 -3.92 -3.59 22.30
CA GLY A 24 -3.73 -2.38 21.50
C GLY A 24 -2.34 -2.33 20.84
N GLN A 25 -1.31 -2.68 21.60
CA GLN A 25 0.06 -2.82 21.07
C GLN A 25 0.17 -3.92 20.01
N SER A 26 -0.65 -4.96 20.07
CA SER A 26 -0.67 -6.04 19.07
C SER A 26 -1.58 -5.75 17.88
N LEU A 27 -2.40 -4.69 17.93
CA LEU A 27 -3.32 -4.33 16.86
C LEU A 27 -2.54 -3.93 15.59
N ILE A 28 -2.99 -4.51 14.48
CA ILE A 28 -2.54 -4.21 13.12
C ILE A 28 -3.78 -3.82 12.31
N ILE A 29 -3.72 -2.64 11.67
CA ILE A 29 -4.80 -2.12 10.85
C ILE A 29 -4.32 -2.12 9.40
N MET A 30 -4.77 -3.09 8.61
CA MET A 30 -4.46 -3.18 7.19
C MET A 30 -5.53 -2.47 6.37
N THR A 31 -5.11 -1.57 5.48
CA THR A 31 -6.00 -0.75 4.64
C THR A 31 -5.44 -0.60 3.24
N THR A 32 -6.21 0.01 2.34
CA THR A 32 -5.80 0.23 0.96
C THR A 32 -6.08 1.63 0.45
N LEU A 33 -5.26 2.10 -0.49
CA LEU A 33 -5.55 3.24 -1.35
C LEU A 33 -5.30 2.86 -2.81
N PRO A 34 -5.97 3.50 -3.78
CA PRO A 34 -5.66 3.28 -5.19
C PRO A 34 -4.18 3.47 -5.48
N THR A 35 -3.63 2.69 -6.40
CA THR A 35 -2.23 2.85 -6.83
C THR A 35 -1.92 4.30 -7.20
N ARG A 36 -0.66 4.71 -6.98
CA ARG A 36 -0.18 6.09 -7.15
C ARG A 36 -0.77 7.13 -6.18
N THR A 37 -1.62 6.72 -5.24
CA THR A 37 -2.03 7.57 -4.12
C THR A 37 -0.96 7.54 -3.03
N ILE A 38 -0.53 8.73 -2.58
CA ILE A 38 0.33 8.89 -1.40
C ILE A 38 -0.59 9.11 -0.19
N TYR A 39 -0.40 8.33 0.87
CA TYR A 39 -1.09 8.55 2.14
C TYR A 39 -0.63 9.87 2.78
N GLN A 40 -1.58 10.69 3.23
CA GLN A 40 -1.30 11.95 3.92
C GLN A 40 -2.06 11.98 5.25
N PRO A 41 -1.38 11.98 6.41
CA PRO A 41 -2.04 11.97 7.71
C PRO A 41 -2.84 13.25 8.01
N ASN A 42 -2.44 14.37 7.41
CA ASN A 42 -3.11 15.66 7.51
C ASN A 42 -4.02 15.97 6.29
N SER A 43 -4.50 14.94 5.61
CA SER A 43 -5.37 15.11 4.43
C SER A 43 -6.67 15.83 4.76
N SER A 44 -7.11 16.72 3.85
CA SER A 44 -8.42 17.37 3.91
C SER A 44 -9.59 16.39 3.82
N ILE A 45 -9.35 15.13 3.45
CA ILE A 45 -10.36 14.06 3.45
C ILE A 45 -10.91 13.85 4.87
N TYR A 46 -10.05 13.94 5.89
CA TYR A 46 -10.47 13.82 7.28
C TYR A 46 -11.35 15.01 7.71
N THR A 47 -10.92 16.24 7.40
CA THR A 47 -11.65 17.47 7.79
C THR A 47 -12.98 17.60 7.04
N ASN A 48 -12.99 17.29 5.75
CA ASN A 48 -14.19 17.37 4.90
C ASN A 48 -15.10 16.15 5.09
N LYS A 49 -14.72 15.21 5.96
CA LYS A 49 -15.46 13.98 6.29
C LYS A 49 -15.91 13.18 5.06
N ILE A 50 -15.15 13.23 3.97
CA ILE A 50 -15.45 12.50 2.75
C ILE A 50 -15.38 11.00 3.06
N ASN A 51 -16.46 10.27 2.77
CA ASN A 51 -16.43 8.81 2.75
C ASN A 51 -15.90 8.37 1.37
N LEU A 52 -14.66 7.88 1.33
CA LEU A 52 -14.03 7.53 0.05
C LEU A 52 -14.70 6.34 -0.62
N ALA A 53 -15.22 5.37 0.14
CA ALA A 53 -15.94 4.24 -0.44
C ALA A 53 -17.22 4.70 -1.14
N THR A 54 -18.00 5.57 -0.49
CA THR A 54 -19.20 6.17 -1.10
C THR A 54 -18.84 7.02 -2.31
N ALA A 55 -17.81 7.87 -2.19
CA ALA A 55 -17.37 8.71 -3.31
C ALA A 55 -16.87 7.88 -4.49
N ALA A 56 -16.11 6.81 -4.24
CA ALA A 56 -15.65 5.88 -5.26
C ALA A 56 -16.81 5.18 -5.98
N ALA A 57 -17.81 4.71 -5.24
CA ALA A 57 -19.00 4.08 -5.82
C ALA A 57 -19.80 5.05 -6.70
N ALA A 58 -20.09 6.25 -6.19
CA ALA A 58 -20.81 7.28 -6.93
C ALA A 58 -20.02 7.74 -8.18
N GLY A 59 -18.72 7.99 -8.02
CA GLY A 59 -17.83 8.38 -9.11
C GLY A 59 -17.73 7.31 -10.19
N LEU A 60 -17.65 6.03 -9.82
CA LEU A 60 -17.62 4.92 -10.77
C LEU A 60 -18.94 4.86 -11.56
N ALA A 61 -20.09 4.92 -10.87
CA ALA A 61 -21.38 4.91 -11.53
C ALA A 61 -21.52 6.07 -12.54
N MET A 62 -21.19 7.30 -12.13
CA MET A 62 -21.19 8.46 -13.01
C MET A 62 -20.26 8.28 -14.21
N ARG A 63 -19.05 7.76 -13.97
CA ARG A 63 -18.06 7.53 -15.03
C ARG A 63 -18.55 6.51 -16.05
N LEU A 64 -19.15 5.42 -15.60
CA LEU A 64 -19.72 4.39 -16.48
C LEU A 64 -20.90 4.95 -17.29
N THR A 65 -21.78 5.73 -16.68
CA THR A 65 -22.86 6.42 -17.41
C THR A 65 -22.30 7.35 -18.48
N GLN A 66 -21.29 8.17 -18.16
CA GLN A 66 -20.65 9.06 -19.13
C GLN A 66 -20.06 8.29 -20.32
N LEU A 67 -19.39 7.17 -20.05
CA LEU A 67 -18.80 6.34 -21.10
C LEU A 67 -19.88 5.70 -21.98
N ASN A 68 -20.96 5.21 -21.40
CA ASN A 68 -22.09 4.67 -22.16
C ASN A 68 -22.80 5.74 -23.00
N VAL A 69 -23.07 6.93 -22.45
CA VAL A 69 -23.64 8.06 -23.19
C VAL A 69 -22.76 8.45 -24.37
N LYS A 70 -21.44 8.49 -24.17
CA LYS A 70 -20.48 8.78 -25.24
C LYS A 70 -20.51 7.71 -26.33
N ALA A 71 -20.54 6.43 -25.96
CA ALA A 71 -20.61 5.32 -26.90
C ALA A 71 -21.91 5.32 -27.72
N GLY A 72 -23.04 5.68 -27.10
CA GLY A 72 -24.35 5.78 -27.75
C GLY A 72 -24.62 7.12 -28.47
N GLY A 73 -23.59 7.92 -28.77
CA GLY A 73 -23.76 9.18 -29.51
C GLY A 73 -24.56 10.26 -28.77
N GLY A 74 -24.44 10.31 -27.44
CA GLY A 74 -25.16 11.26 -26.58
C GLY A 74 -26.42 10.70 -25.93
N LYS A 75 -26.71 9.40 -26.11
CA LYS A 75 -27.86 8.72 -25.50
C LYS A 75 -27.42 7.41 -24.85
N LEU A 76 -28.20 6.94 -23.88
CA LEU A 76 -28.05 5.60 -23.32
C LEU A 76 -28.72 4.59 -24.26
N ASP A 77 -27.98 3.56 -24.64
CA ASP A 77 -28.51 2.43 -25.39
C ASP A 77 -29.11 1.42 -24.40
N PRO A 78 -30.43 1.14 -24.45
CA PRO A 78 -31.09 0.22 -23.53
C PRO A 78 -30.67 -1.25 -23.72
N THR A 79 -29.98 -1.57 -24.82
CA THR A 79 -29.47 -2.93 -25.10
C THR A 79 -28.10 -3.20 -24.50
N LYS A 80 -27.44 -2.16 -23.97
CA LYS A 80 -26.06 -2.20 -23.46
C LYS A 80 -26.01 -2.19 -21.94
N GLY A 81 -25.08 -2.95 -21.37
CA GLY A 81 -24.92 -3.05 -19.92
C GLY A 81 -24.17 -1.85 -19.34
N LEU A 82 -24.53 -1.41 -18.13
CA LEU A 82 -23.84 -0.30 -17.45
C LEU A 82 -22.33 -0.51 -17.33
N PHE A 83 -21.90 -1.74 -17.08
CA PHE A 83 -20.49 -2.12 -16.89
C PHE A 83 -19.75 -2.46 -18.18
N GLU A 84 -20.42 -2.45 -19.34
CA GLU A 84 -19.81 -2.78 -20.64
C GLU A 84 -18.56 -1.95 -20.97
N PRO A 85 -18.44 -0.65 -20.60
CA PRO A 85 -17.21 0.10 -20.80
C PRO A 85 -15.98 -0.53 -20.14
N MET A 86 -16.13 -1.24 -19.01
CA MET A 86 -15.01 -1.87 -18.30
C MET A 86 -14.41 -3.05 -19.09
N ASN A 87 -15.20 -3.70 -19.94
CA ASN A 87 -14.72 -4.80 -20.79
C ASN A 87 -13.92 -4.31 -21.99
N ASN A 88 -14.08 -3.06 -22.40
CA ASN A 88 -13.47 -2.54 -23.64
C ASN A 88 -12.29 -1.60 -23.39
N GLN A 89 -12.16 -1.07 -22.17
CA GLN A 89 -11.12 -0.11 -21.82
C GLN A 89 -10.89 -0.03 -20.31
N ASP A 90 -9.71 0.45 -19.93
CA ASP A 90 -9.44 0.91 -18.57
C ASP A 90 -10.40 2.04 -18.17
N VAL A 91 -10.85 1.99 -16.92
CA VAL A 91 -11.72 3.01 -16.33
C VAL A 91 -10.99 3.72 -15.19
N TYR A 92 -10.89 5.04 -15.33
CA TYR A 92 -10.30 5.94 -14.35
C TYR A 92 -11.41 6.77 -13.70
N VAL A 93 -11.44 6.77 -12.37
CA VAL A 93 -12.44 7.46 -11.56
C VAL A 93 -11.74 8.42 -10.61
N PRO A 94 -11.59 9.70 -10.98
CA PRO A 94 -11.01 10.71 -10.11
C PRO A 94 -12.00 11.08 -9.00
N ILE A 95 -11.57 10.99 -7.74
CA ILE A 95 -12.38 11.33 -6.56
C ILE A 95 -11.90 12.63 -5.92
N THR A 96 -10.59 12.82 -5.86
CA THR A 96 -9.96 14.09 -5.48
C THR A 96 -8.77 14.35 -6.43
N PRO A 97 -8.17 15.56 -6.44
CA PRO A 97 -6.98 15.82 -7.25
C PRO A 97 -5.81 14.84 -7.02
N LYS A 98 -5.79 14.16 -5.86
CA LYS A 98 -4.72 13.22 -5.47
C LYS A 98 -5.16 11.75 -5.41
N ILE A 99 -6.44 11.45 -5.60
CA ILE A 99 -6.98 10.09 -5.51
C ILE A 99 -7.79 9.78 -6.75
N THR A 100 -7.32 8.81 -7.53
CA THR A 100 -8.00 8.28 -8.70
C THR A 100 -8.01 6.77 -8.63
N PHE A 101 -9.21 6.18 -8.71
CA PHE A 101 -9.36 4.73 -8.79
C PHE A 101 -9.15 4.29 -10.23
N ARG A 102 -8.39 3.20 -10.41
CA ARG A 102 -8.12 2.61 -11.70
C ARG A 102 -8.62 1.18 -11.72
N PHE A 103 -9.47 0.91 -12.70
CA PHE A 103 -9.98 -0.42 -13.02
C PHE A 103 -9.41 -0.81 -14.38
N GLU A 104 -8.65 -1.90 -14.40
CA GLU A 104 -8.06 -2.43 -15.62
C GLU A 104 -8.85 -3.65 -16.10
N ASN A 105 -9.00 -3.77 -17.41
CA ASN A 105 -9.33 -5.04 -18.02
C ASN A 105 -8.08 -5.95 -17.94
N TYR A 106 -8.21 -7.05 -17.21
CA TYR A 106 -7.14 -8.01 -16.94
C TYR A 106 -7.39 -9.37 -17.59
N GLY A 107 -8.18 -9.43 -18.67
CA GLY A 107 -8.43 -10.65 -19.41
C GLY A 107 -9.89 -10.80 -19.81
N THR A 108 -10.26 -11.98 -20.29
CA THR A 108 -11.63 -12.26 -20.73
C THR A 108 -12.58 -12.19 -19.54
N ASN A 109 -13.38 -11.12 -19.48
CA ASN A 109 -14.34 -10.85 -18.40
C ASN A 109 -13.71 -10.67 -17.00
N GLU A 110 -12.44 -10.31 -16.93
CA GLU A 110 -11.75 -10.06 -15.65
C GLU A 110 -11.44 -8.57 -15.50
N ILE A 111 -12.04 -7.93 -14.49
CA ILE A 111 -11.75 -6.55 -14.14
C ILE A 111 -11.06 -6.50 -12.78
N ARG A 112 -9.91 -5.82 -12.71
CA ARG A 112 -9.17 -5.63 -11.46
C ARG A 112 -9.08 -4.17 -11.07
N GLY A 113 -9.30 -3.89 -9.78
CA GLY A 113 -8.93 -2.61 -9.18
C GLY A 113 -7.49 -2.64 -8.69
N LEU A 114 -6.72 -1.59 -8.96
CA LEU A 114 -5.32 -1.52 -8.54
C LEU A 114 -5.14 -0.71 -7.25
N TYR A 115 -4.58 -1.36 -6.22
CA TYR A 115 -4.39 -0.78 -4.89
C TYR A 115 -2.97 -0.98 -4.34
N ASN A 116 -2.53 -0.04 -3.50
CA ASN A 116 -1.45 -0.21 -2.55
C ASN A 116 -2.04 -0.53 -1.17
N MET A 117 -1.36 -1.37 -0.39
CA MET A 117 -1.75 -1.67 0.98
C MET A 117 -0.90 -0.86 1.96
N PHE A 118 -1.55 -0.37 3.02
CA PHE A 118 -0.94 0.40 4.10
C PHE A 118 -1.27 -0.29 5.42
N ILE A 119 -0.24 -0.55 6.21
CA ILE A 119 -0.33 -1.30 7.46
C ILE A 119 0.00 -0.34 8.59
N PHE A 120 -0.96 -0.15 9.48
CA PHE A 120 -0.86 0.76 10.61
C PHE A 120 -0.84 0.01 11.93
N SER A 121 -0.25 0.64 12.92
CA SER A 121 -0.29 0.26 14.33
C SER A 121 -0.75 1.43 15.19
N LEU A 122 -1.21 1.15 16.41
CA LEU A 122 -1.47 2.21 17.37
C LEU A 122 -0.18 2.73 17.97
N ASN A 123 -0.16 4.02 18.27
CA ASN A 123 0.83 4.61 19.15
C ASN A 123 0.74 3.97 20.55
N LEU A 124 1.87 3.88 21.25
CA LEU A 124 1.96 3.32 22.59
C LEU A 124 1.09 4.06 23.61
N GLU A 125 1.05 5.39 23.53
CA GLU A 125 0.27 6.22 24.45
C GLU A 125 -1.24 6.06 24.23
N VAL A 126 -1.66 5.80 22.99
CA VAL A 126 -3.05 5.44 22.65
C VAL A 126 -3.37 4.04 23.16
N SER A 127 -2.47 3.08 22.93
CA SER A 127 -2.67 1.69 23.35
C SER A 127 -2.88 1.57 24.86
N ARG A 128 -2.22 2.43 25.65
CA ARG A 128 -2.30 2.48 27.12
C ARG A 128 -3.41 3.38 27.67
N GLY A 129 -4.24 3.98 26.81
CA GLY A 129 -5.28 4.93 27.23
C GLY A 129 -4.75 6.19 27.92
N ARG A 130 -3.47 6.56 27.72
CA ARG A 130 -2.79 7.63 28.46
C ARG A 130 -3.04 9.03 27.88
N ARG A 131 -3.49 9.11 26.64
CA ARG A 131 -3.82 10.36 25.96
C ARG A 131 -5.24 10.33 25.41
N ASN A 132 -5.86 11.50 25.43
CA ASN A 132 -7.18 11.70 24.84
C ASN A 132 -7.08 11.72 23.31
N VAL A 133 -7.54 10.65 22.67
CA VAL A 133 -7.55 10.46 21.22
C VAL A 133 -8.29 11.58 20.48
N SER A 134 -9.31 12.19 21.09
CA SER A 134 -10.08 13.27 20.45
C SER A 134 -9.23 14.52 20.17
N GLN A 135 -8.14 14.72 20.93
CA GLN A 135 -7.23 15.86 20.79
C GLN A 135 -6.01 15.56 19.90
N MET A 136 -5.85 14.31 19.46
CA MET A 136 -4.69 13.86 18.69
C MET A 136 -4.93 13.94 17.19
N THR A 137 -3.86 14.12 16.42
CA THR A 137 -3.87 14.00 14.96
C THR A 137 -3.84 12.53 14.51
N PHE A 138 -4.13 12.25 13.24
CA PHE A 138 -4.16 10.87 12.74
C PHE A 138 -2.78 10.19 12.78
N ASP A 139 -1.69 10.93 12.53
CA ASP A 139 -0.31 10.45 12.64
C ASP A 139 0.15 10.25 14.09
N GLU A 140 -0.40 11.00 15.04
CA GLU A 140 -0.16 10.75 16.47
C GLU A 140 -0.84 9.46 16.95
N ILE A 141 -2.01 9.12 16.38
CA ILE A 141 -2.79 7.93 16.76
C ILE A 141 -2.29 6.68 16.03
N PHE A 142 -2.17 6.77 14.71
CA PHE A 142 -1.89 5.66 13.81
C PHE A 142 -0.51 5.79 13.19
N LEU A 143 0.38 4.89 13.59
CA LEU A 143 1.73 4.79 13.05
C LEU A 143 1.69 3.94 11.77
N LEU A 144 2.10 4.50 10.64
CA LEU A 144 2.32 3.73 9.41
C LEU A 144 3.60 2.90 9.59
N THR A 145 3.46 1.58 9.73
CA THR A 145 4.59 0.69 10.00
C THR A 145 5.12 0.06 8.73
N ASP A 146 4.24 -0.36 7.82
CA ASP A 146 4.64 -1.07 6.61
C ASP A 146 3.70 -0.72 5.43
N VAL A 147 4.22 -0.83 4.22
CA VAL A 147 3.46 -0.66 2.97
C VAL A 147 3.74 -1.80 2.00
N ILE A 148 2.73 -2.19 1.22
CA ILE A 148 2.88 -3.15 0.13
C ILE A 148 2.43 -2.43 -1.14
N LEU A 149 3.39 -2.15 -2.02
CA LEU A 149 3.15 -1.40 -3.24
C LEU A 149 2.99 -2.34 -4.43
N TRP A 150 1.94 -2.12 -5.22
CA TRP A 150 1.82 -2.76 -6.53
C TRP A 150 2.87 -2.21 -7.50
N PRO A 151 3.53 -3.03 -8.35
CA PRO A 151 3.39 -4.47 -8.53
C PRO A 151 4.44 -5.30 -7.77
N LEU A 152 5.23 -4.68 -6.90
CA LEU A 152 6.40 -5.31 -6.30
C LEU A 152 6.05 -6.41 -5.28
N ILE A 153 4.82 -6.41 -4.74
CA ILE A 153 4.27 -7.37 -3.75
C ILE A 153 5.29 -7.74 -2.64
N ALA A 154 6.11 -6.77 -2.23
CA ALA A 154 7.07 -6.89 -1.15
C ALA A 154 6.66 -5.95 -0.02
N VAL A 155 6.83 -6.41 1.23
CA VAL A 155 6.55 -5.60 2.41
C VAL A 155 7.70 -4.63 2.62
N GLN A 156 7.42 -3.33 2.57
CA GLN A 156 8.40 -2.28 2.84
C GLN A 156 8.12 -1.69 4.20
N ARG A 157 9.13 -1.70 5.08
CA ARG A 157 9.02 -1.09 6.40
C ARG A 157 9.19 0.42 6.28
N VAL A 158 8.30 1.15 6.94
CA VAL A 158 8.32 2.60 7.08
C VAL A 158 8.80 3.00 8.46
N THR A 159 8.22 2.39 9.51
CA THR A 159 8.54 2.68 10.92
C THR A 159 8.51 1.40 11.74
N ASP A 160 9.32 1.35 12.80
CA ASP A 160 9.28 0.23 13.74
C ASP A 160 8.04 0.28 14.64
N LYS A 161 7.47 -0.90 14.89
CA LYS A 161 6.32 -1.11 15.78
C LYS A 161 6.83 -1.53 17.15
N VAL A 162 6.27 -0.94 18.21
CA VAL A 162 6.49 -1.38 19.58
C VAL A 162 5.53 -2.53 19.91
N TRP A 163 6.08 -3.70 20.22
CA TRP A 163 5.31 -4.87 20.63
C TRP A 163 5.20 -4.98 22.16
N PRO A 164 4.27 -5.78 22.68
CA PRO A 164 4.16 -6.04 24.11
C PRO A 164 5.45 -6.61 24.71
N GLY A 165 5.74 -6.16 25.94
CA GLY A 165 6.86 -6.66 26.74
C GLY A 165 8.24 -6.46 26.08
N ASP A 166 8.40 -5.42 25.28
CA ASP A 166 9.62 -5.13 24.53
C ASP A 166 10.07 -6.29 23.62
N SER A 167 9.11 -7.11 23.18
CA SER A 167 9.38 -8.21 22.25
C SER A 167 9.65 -7.70 20.83
N ASN A 168 10.25 -8.56 20.00
CA ASN A 168 10.45 -8.28 18.57
C ASN A 168 9.18 -8.52 17.73
N GLY A 169 8.10 -8.99 18.36
CA GLY A 169 6.88 -9.42 17.67
C GLY A 169 7.02 -10.74 16.92
N PRO A 170 6.01 -11.09 16.08
CA PRO A 170 6.06 -12.27 15.24
C PRO A 170 7.16 -12.17 14.18
N CYS A 171 7.69 -13.32 13.77
CA CYS A 171 8.66 -13.43 12.69
C CYS A 171 8.11 -12.78 11.42
N ARG A 172 8.94 -11.96 10.77
CA ARG A 172 8.57 -11.28 9.52
C ARG A 172 9.03 -12.13 8.33
N ASN A 173 8.11 -12.45 7.43
CA ASN A 173 8.46 -12.95 6.10
C ASN A 173 8.59 -11.74 5.15
N PRO A 174 9.79 -11.44 4.60
CA PRO A 174 9.96 -10.30 3.71
C PRO A 174 9.18 -10.44 2.39
N CYS A 175 8.82 -11.66 1.99
CA CYS A 175 8.11 -11.96 0.75
C CYS A 175 6.76 -12.61 1.07
N LEU A 176 5.66 -12.06 0.54
CA LEU A 176 4.30 -12.58 0.77
C LEU A 176 3.88 -13.68 -0.21
N ILE A 177 4.47 -13.71 -1.40
CA ILE A 177 4.03 -14.57 -2.52
C ILE A 177 5.16 -15.42 -3.09
N TYR A 178 6.40 -14.93 -3.06
CA TYR A 178 7.57 -15.66 -3.54
C TYR A 178 8.40 -16.13 -2.36
N ASP A 179 9.01 -17.31 -2.45
CA ASP A 179 10.16 -17.59 -1.58
C ASP A 179 11.19 -16.51 -1.82
N CYS A 180 11.64 -15.85 -0.75
CA CYS A 180 12.81 -15.00 -0.85
C CYS A 180 14.04 -15.90 -1.07
N GLU A 181 14.15 -16.59 -2.21
CA GLU A 181 15.40 -17.17 -2.69
C GLU A 181 16.32 -16.03 -3.16
N MET A 182 16.73 -15.18 -2.22
CA MET A 182 17.86 -14.25 -2.39
C MET A 182 18.90 -14.43 -1.28
N ALA A 183 18.86 -15.56 -0.56
CA ALA A 183 19.99 -15.99 0.28
C ALA A 183 21.12 -16.65 -0.54
N GLY A 184 20.84 -17.12 -1.77
CA GLY A 184 21.87 -17.66 -2.68
C GLY A 184 22.65 -16.59 -3.46
N SER A 185 22.06 -15.42 -3.70
CA SER A 185 22.66 -14.39 -4.56
C SER A 185 23.80 -13.62 -3.91
N VAL A 186 23.84 -13.51 -2.57
CA VAL A 186 24.99 -12.86 -1.90
C VAL A 186 26.25 -13.71 -2.05
N GLN A 187 26.13 -15.04 -2.02
CA GLN A 187 27.25 -15.96 -2.21
C GLN A 187 27.74 -15.94 -3.68
N GLU A 188 26.82 -15.86 -4.65
CA GLU A 188 27.16 -15.72 -6.07
C GLU A 188 27.78 -14.35 -6.40
N ILE A 189 27.24 -13.25 -5.89
CA ILE A 189 27.80 -11.90 -6.07
C ILE A 189 29.20 -11.82 -5.44
N THR A 190 29.39 -12.44 -4.27
CA THR A 190 30.70 -12.50 -3.61
C THR A 190 31.70 -13.32 -4.43
N LEU A 191 31.28 -14.44 -5.02
CA LEU A 191 32.11 -15.26 -5.92
C LEU A 191 32.47 -14.52 -7.21
N ILE A 192 31.55 -13.76 -7.80
CA ILE A 192 31.81 -12.95 -9.00
C ILE A 192 32.83 -11.84 -8.69
N ILE A 193 32.68 -11.16 -7.55
CA ILE A 193 33.62 -10.10 -7.13
C ILE A 193 35.00 -10.69 -6.81
N LEU A 194 35.08 -11.82 -6.09
CA LEU A 194 36.34 -12.51 -5.82
C LEU A 194 37.01 -13.02 -7.09
N GLY A 195 36.25 -13.60 -8.02
CA GLY A 195 36.75 -14.03 -9.33
C GLY A 195 37.33 -12.86 -10.13
N GLY A 196 36.64 -11.71 -10.15
CA GLY A 196 37.13 -10.50 -10.81
C GLY A 196 38.45 -9.98 -10.21
N ILE A 197 38.57 -9.96 -8.88
CA ILE A 197 39.80 -9.54 -8.19
C ILE A 197 40.97 -10.47 -8.52
N ILE A 198 40.74 -11.79 -8.55
CA ILE A 198 41.78 -12.78 -8.90
C ILE A 198 42.25 -12.58 -10.34
N ILE A 199 41.35 -12.41 -11.30
CA ILE A 199 41.72 -12.21 -12.71
C ILE A 199 42.58 -10.94 -12.89
N ILE A 200 42.21 -9.84 -12.24
CA ILE A 200 42.99 -8.59 -12.28
C ILE A 200 44.37 -8.80 -11.64
N GLY A 201 44.42 -9.50 -10.50
CA GLY A 201 45.67 -9.84 -9.81
C GLY A 201 46.61 -10.67 -10.69
N VAL A 202 46.11 -11.75 -11.29
CA VAL A 202 46.91 -12.63 -12.17
C VAL A 202 47.34 -11.90 -13.44
N SER A 203 46.47 -11.08 -14.04
CA SER A 203 46.81 -10.30 -15.24
C SER A 203 47.93 -9.28 -14.97
N ASN A 204 47.90 -8.63 -13.81
CA ASN A 204 48.97 -7.72 -13.40
C ASN A 204 50.26 -8.44 -13.03
N LEU A 205 50.18 -9.61 -12.37
CA LEU A 205 51.35 -10.43 -12.07
C LEU A 205 52.01 -10.95 -13.36
N ALA A 206 51.21 -11.42 -14.32
CA ALA A 206 51.69 -11.86 -15.63
C ALA A 206 52.38 -10.70 -16.38
N ARG A 207 51.81 -9.48 -16.34
CA ARG A 207 52.47 -8.29 -16.90
C ARG A 207 53.82 -7.99 -16.23
N ILE A 208 53.94 -8.13 -14.92
CA ILE A 208 55.20 -7.89 -14.21
C ILE A 208 56.25 -8.95 -14.53
N VAL A 209 55.84 -10.21 -14.71
CA VAL A 209 56.75 -11.34 -14.97
C VAL A 209 57.17 -11.41 -16.44
N TYR A 210 56.31 -11.07 -17.40
CA TYR A 210 56.62 -11.13 -18.84
C TYR A 210 57.24 -9.85 -19.42
N VAL A 211 57.32 -8.75 -18.66
CA VAL A 211 57.97 -7.48 -19.07
C VAL A 211 59.40 -7.36 -18.46
N ARG A 212 59.97 -8.47 -18.01
CA ARG A 212 61.38 -8.59 -17.60
C ARG A 212 62.12 -9.55 -18.51
#